data_AF-A0A120MKJ5-F1
#
_entry.id   AF-A0A120MKJ5-F1
#
_cell.length_a   1.000
_cell.length_b   1.000
_cell.length_c   1.000
_cell.angle_alpha   90.00
_cell.angle_beta   90.00
_cell.angle_gamma   90.00
#
_symmetry.space_group_name_H-M   'P 1'
#
loop_
_entity.id
_entity.type
_entity.pdbx_description
1 polymer ?
#
loop_
_entity_poly.entity_id
_entity_poly.type
_entity_poly.pdbx_seq_one_letter_code
_entity_poly.pdbx_strand_id
1 'polypeptide(L)'
;MPNHTCCFICNRHLPVKSIQRILLNLDREIEHCISNGVSTFICGGALGFDQIAASFIIAKKGLGKKIRLICTSMYKSGQIMEYEGKGIL
;
A
#
# COMPACT_ATOMS: atom_id res chain seq x y z
N MET A 1 -10.32 -20.40 4.20
CA MET A 1 -9.05 -19.79 3.75
C MET A 1 -8.96 -18.43 4.40
N PRO A 2 -8.05 -18.17 5.36
CA PRO A 2 -7.98 -16.84 5.94
C PRO A 2 -7.42 -15.89 4.88
N ASN A 3 -8.07 -14.73 4.71
CA ASN A 3 -7.80 -13.78 3.64
C ASN A 3 -6.39 -13.17 3.81
N HIS A 4 -5.42 -13.61 3.00
CA HIS A 4 -4.03 -13.10 2.95
C HIS A 4 -3.92 -11.70 2.32
N THR A 5 -5.00 -10.93 2.32
CA THR A 5 -5.16 -9.70 1.56
C THR A 5 -5.60 -8.57 2.49
N CYS A 6 -4.88 -7.45 2.44
CA CYS A 6 -5.24 -6.21 3.12
C CYS A 6 -5.52 -5.11 2.06
N CYS A 7 -6.63 -4.42 2.21
CA CYS A 7 -7.01 -3.30 1.34
C CYS A 7 -6.85 -1.99 2.10
N PHE A 8 -6.11 -1.05 1.54
CA PHE A 8 -6.07 0.31 2.06
C PHE A 8 -7.17 1.15 1.41
N ILE A 9 -7.98 1.81 2.24
CA ILE A 9 -8.97 2.80 1.81
C ILE A 9 -8.68 4.06 2.61
N CYS A 10 -8.47 5.19 1.94
CA CYS A 10 -8.19 6.44 2.64
C CYS A 10 -8.89 7.63 2.00
N ASN A 11 -9.07 8.66 2.82
CA ASN A 11 -9.57 9.95 2.37
C ASN A 11 -8.49 10.66 1.54
N ARG A 12 -8.88 11.30 0.43
CA ARG A 12 -7.95 11.96 -0.49
C ARG A 12 -7.19 13.13 0.14
N HIS A 13 -7.69 13.66 1.26
CA HIS A 13 -7.08 14.77 1.99
C HIS A 13 -6.45 14.27 3.29
N LEU A 14 -5.11 14.27 3.34
CA LEU A 14 -4.36 14.01 4.56
C LEU A 14 -4.19 15.31 5.35
N PRO A 15 -4.61 15.37 6.62
CA PRO A 15 -4.41 16.55 7.44
C PRO A 15 -2.90 16.77 7.70
N VAL A 16 -2.37 17.89 7.22
CA VAL A 16 -0.93 18.24 7.28
C VAL A 16 -0.38 18.14 8.72
N LYS A 17 -1.14 18.59 9.71
CA LYS A 17 -0.75 18.56 11.13
C LYS A 17 -0.58 17.14 11.70
N SER A 18 -1.13 16.13 11.04
CA SER A 18 -1.10 14.74 11.53
C SER A 18 -0.38 13.79 10.60
N ILE A 19 0.21 14.29 9.50
CA ILE A 19 0.76 13.44 8.44
C ILE A 19 1.88 12.52 8.96
N GLN A 20 2.78 13.02 9.80
CA GLN A 20 3.85 12.20 10.40
C GLN A 20 3.30 11.05 11.23
N ARG A 21 2.27 11.30 12.06
CA ARG A 21 1.62 10.26 12.87
C ARG A 21 0.93 9.23 11.98
N ILE A 22 0.29 9.68 10.89
CA ILE A 22 -0.36 8.79 9.93
C ILE A 22 0.67 7.89 9.24
N LEU A 23 1.83 8.43 8.84
CA LEU A 23 2.92 7.65 8.23
C LEU A 23 3.48 6.60 9.19
N LEU A 24 3.74 6.97 10.45
CA LEU A 24 4.25 6.04 11.46
C LEU A 24 3.25 4.92 11.77
N ASN A 25 1.96 5.27 11.85
CA ASN A 25 0.90 4.29 12.07
C ASN A 25 0.76 3.36 10.87
N LEU A 26 0.85 3.89 9.65
CA LEU A 26 0.79 3.10 8.42
C LEU A 26 1.92 2.07 8.34
N ASP A 27 3.16 2.48 8.63
CA ASP A 27 4.29 1.55 8.64
C ASP A 27 4.10 0.41 9.65
N ARG A 28 3.67 0.77 10.88
CA ARG A 28 3.40 -0.19 11.94
C ARG A 28 2.31 -1.18 11.55
N GLU A 29 1.24 -0.69 10.94
CA GLU A 29 0.11 -1.51 10.52
C GLU A 29 0.49 -2.46 9.39
N ILE A 30 1.32 -1.99 8.44
CA ILE A 30 1.87 -2.82 7.37
C ILE A 30 2.72 -3.95 7.97
N GLU A 31 3.63 -3.65 8.88
CA GLU A 31 4.45 -4.68 9.53
C GLU A 31 3.60 -5.66 10.33
N HIS A 32 2.58 -5.17 11.03
CA HIS A 32 1.63 -6.03 11.74
C HIS A 32 0.86 -6.94 10.78
N CYS A 33 0.38 -6.43 9.66
CA CYS A 33 -0.27 -7.24 8.63
C CYS A 33 0.67 -8.34 8.11
N ILE A 34 1.92 -7.98 7.78
CA ILE A 34 2.92 -8.93 7.29
C ILE A 34 3.22 -10.00 8.34
N SER A 35 3.38 -9.62 9.61
CA SER A 35 3.65 -10.57 10.70
C SER A 35 2.49 -11.55 10.93
N ASN A 36 1.26 -11.13 10.62
CA ASN A 36 0.06 -11.98 10.67
C ASN A 36 -0.18 -12.78 9.36
N GLY A 37 0.76 -12.78 8.42
CA GLY A 37 0.70 -13.60 7.22
C GLY A 37 -0.03 -12.95 6.04
N VAL A 38 -0.33 -11.65 6.08
CA VAL A 38 -0.80 -10.92 4.90
C VAL A 38 0.34 -10.84 3.89
N SER A 39 0.06 -11.26 2.67
CA SER A 39 1.02 -11.27 1.56
C SER A 39 0.58 -10.41 0.38
N THR A 40 -0.71 -10.05 0.30
CA THR A 40 -1.27 -9.22 -0.76
C THR A 40 -1.79 -7.91 -0.20
N PHE A 41 -1.36 -6.79 -0.78
CA PHE A 41 -1.87 -5.46 -0.46
C PHE A 41 -2.56 -4.85 -1.67
N ILE A 42 -3.71 -4.21 -1.47
CA ILE A 42 -4.48 -3.56 -2.53
C ILE A 42 -4.61 -2.06 -2.26
N CYS A 43 -4.31 -1.24 -3.28
CA CYS A 43 -4.39 0.21 -3.24
C CYS A 43 -5.32 0.75 -4.35
N GLY A 44 -6.06 1.84 -4.09
CA GLY A 44 -6.95 2.46 -5.09
C GLY A 44 -6.23 3.24 -6.19
N GLY A 45 -4.93 3.49 -6.04
CA GLY A 45 -4.11 4.20 -7.03
C GLY A 45 -4.46 5.68 -7.19
N ALA A 46 -5.13 6.30 -6.20
CA ALA A 46 -5.38 7.74 -6.18
C ALA A 46 -4.13 8.54 -5.76
N LEU A 47 -4.06 9.82 -6.11
CA LEU A 47 -3.03 10.74 -5.59
C LEU A 47 -3.19 10.92 -4.07
N GLY A 48 -2.07 11.02 -3.35
CA GLY A 48 -2.06 11.22 -1.90
C GLY A 48 -1.76 9.94 -1.12
N PHE A 49 -2.68 9.51 -0.24
CA PHE A 49 -2.43 8.39 0.67
C PHE A 49 -2.16 7.07 -0.04
N ASP A 50 -2.89 6.75 -1.10
CA ASP A 50 -2.69 5.48 -1.82
C ASP A 50 -1.28 5.37 -2.40
N GLN A 51 -0.70 6.49 -2.87
CA GLN A 51 0.70 6.53 -3.32
C GLN A 51 1.67 6.29 -2.17
N ILE A 52 1.43 6.92 -1.02
CA ILE A 52 2.25 6.72 0.18
C ILE A 52 2.20 5.26 0.62
N ALA A 53 1.01 4.67 0.75
CA ALA A 53 0.85 3.27 1.11
C ALA A 53 1.53 2.34 0.09
N ALA A 54 1.37 2.60 -1.21
CA ALA A 54 2.07 1.87 -2.26
C ALA A 54 3.60 1.94 -2.10
N SER A 55 4.16 3.13 -1.86
CA SER A 55 5.60 3.30 -1.66
C SER A 55 6.13 2.53 -0.44
N PHE A 56 5.38 2.51 0.67
CA PHE A 56 5.76 1.69 1.84
C PHE A 56 5.77 0.20 1.51
N ILE A 57 4.74 -0.33 0.84
CA ILE A 57 4.70 -1.74 0.44
C ILE A 57 5.83 -2.08 -0.54
N ILE A 58 6.11 -1.21 -1.51
CA ILE A 58 7.23 -1.39 -2.46
C ILE A 58 8.58 -1.41 -1.72
N ALA A 59 8.79 -0.51 -0.75
CA ALA A 59 9.99 -0.50 0.06
C ALA A 59 10.16 -1.80 0.85
N LYS A 60 9.10 -2.28 1.52
CA LYS A 60 9.13 -3.57 2.24
C LYS A 60 9.41 -4.75 1.31
N LYS A 61 8.84 -4.75 0.10
CA LYS A 61 9.16 -5.75 -0.94
C LYS A 61 10.64 -5.69 -1.33
N GLY A 62 11.20 -4.50 -1.50
CA GLY A 62 12.63 -4.28 -1.75
C GLY A 62 13.55 -4.76 -0.61
N LEU A 63 13.06 -4.73 0.63
CA LEU A 63 13.74 -5.29 1.81
C LEU A 63 13.61 -6.84 1.91
N GLY A 64 13.10 -7.50 0.88
CA GLY A 64 13.00 -8.97 0.82
C GLY A 64 11.74 -9.57 1.44
N LYS A 65 10.77 -8.74 1.86
CA LYS A 65 9.46 -9.26 2.31
C LYS A 65 8.73 -9.88 1.11
N LYS A 66 8.26 -11.13 1.24
CA LYS A 66 7.52 -11.87 0.20
C LYS A 66 6.07 -11.38 0.11
N ILE A 67 5.89 -10.16 -0.36
CA ILE A 67 4.59 -9.47 -0.46
C ILE A 67 4.36 -8.95 -1.88
N ARG A 68 3.09 -8.76 -2.25
CA ARG A 68 2.66 -8.20 -3.54
C ARG A 68 1.76 -6.99 -3.33
N LEU A 69 1.85 -6.05 -4.25
CA LEU A 69 1.02 -4.85 -4.32
C LEU A 69 0.19 -4.90 -5.61
N ILE A 70 -1.11 -4.74 -5.45
CA ILE A 70 -2.08 -4.57 -6.54
C ILE A 70 -2.61 -3.14 -6.44
N CYS A 71 -2.59 -2.38 -7.54
CA CYS A 71 -3.28 -1.09 -7.57
C CYS A 71 -4.40 -1.09 -8.61
N THR A 72 -5.60 -0.64 -8.20
CA THR A 72 -6.86 -0.74 -8.94
C THR A 72 -7.30 0.59 -9.56
N SER A 73 -6.35 1.46 -9.92
CA SER A 73 -6.62 2.83 -10.38
C SER A 73 -7.73 2.88 -11.43
N MET A 74 -8.79 3.63 -11.09
CA MET A 74 -10.00 3.76 -11.92
C MET A 74 -9.79 4.69 -13.14
N TYR A 75 -8.61 5.28 -13.30
CA TYR A 75 -8.33 6.31 -14.32
C TYR A 75 -7.87 5.77 -15.68
N LYS A 76 -7.68 4.46 -15.82
CA LYS A 76 -7.68 3.78 -17.11
C LYS A 76 -8.53 2.54 -16.99
N SER A 77 -9.69 2.58 -17.63
CA SER A 77 -10.61 1.46 -17.86
C SER A 77 -9.94 0.08 -17.81
N GLY A 78 -10.17 -0.67 -16.73
CA GLY A 78 -10.11 -2.13 -16.70
C GLY A 78 -8.76 -2.82 -16.49
N GLN A 79 -7.67 -2.14 -16.10
CA GLN A 79 -6.38 -2.82 -15.86
C GLN A 79 -6.00 -2.86 -14.37
N ILE A 80 -5.88 -4.08 -13.85
CA ILE A 80 -5.17 -4.37 -12.59
C ILE A 80 -3.68 -4.27 -12.88
N MET A 81 -2.99 -3.30 -12.28
CA MET A 81 -1.54 -3.15 -12.42
C MET A 81 -0.85 -3.82 -11.23
N GLU A 82 -0.12 -4.91 -11.50
CA GLU A 82 0.73 -5.56 -10.49
C GLU A 82 2.10 -4.88 -10.49
N TYR A 83 2.50 -4.35 -9.33
CA TYR A 83 3.73 -3.58 -9.23
C TYR A 83 4.95 -4.50 -9.03
N GLU A 84 5.72 -4.66 -10.12
CA GLU A 84 6.99 -5.38 -10.15
C GLU A 84 8.19 -4.46 -9.87
N GLY A 85 8.18 -3.81 -8.70
CA GLY A 85 9.42 -3.42 -8.01
C GLY A 85 10.48 -2.59 -8.76
N LYS A 86 10.12 -1.83 -9.79
CA LYS A 86 11.02 -0.81 -10.37
C LYS A 86 10.55 0.57 -9.94
N GLY A 87 11.37 1.15 -9.05
CA GLY A 87 11.35 2.49 -8.46
C GLY A 87 10.18 3.41 -8.78
N ILE A 88 9.51 3.89 -7.73
CA ILE A 88 8.81 5.16 -7.77
C ILE A 88 9.56 6.09 -6.81
N LEU A 89 10.36 6.98 -7.41
CA LEU A 89 11.06 8.16 -6.84
C LEU A 89 11.86 7.95 -5.55
#